data_AF-A0A8T5IMD2-F1
#
_entry.id   AF-A0A8T5IMD2-F1
#
_cell.length_a   1.000
_cell.length_b   1.000
_cell.length_c   1.000
_cell.angle_alpha   90.00
_cell.angle_beta   90.00
_cell.angle_gamma   90.00
#
_symmetry.space_group_name_H-M   'P 1'
#
loop_
_entity.id
_entity.type
_entity.pdbx_description
1 polymer ?
#
loop_
_entity_poly.entity_id
_entity_poly.type
_entity_poly.pdbx_seq_one_letter_code
_entity_poly.pdbx_strand_id
1 'polypeptide(L)'
;MEENNSLEKIVDQEIIRNSTKKTILVDTIGNISYSLTVGILLDYCIGLNLAGIIASRASATAMNSVTGGPYGWWREKAFEITQTNEKSGGLKKGFVDLLAFNTFQVPIYAVAIIMGSLVSEGEIDTEKVQNGTMYLASISVFIAPTLGWYMDGCRKLFNVKPATEGAYKKKL
;
A
#
# COMPACT_ATOMS: atom_id res chain seq x y z
N MET A 1 -15.25 26.52 -32.02
CA MET A 1 -15.56 26.38 -30.57
C MET A 1 -15.40 24.95 -30.09
N GLU A 2 -15.88 23.92 -30.80
CA GLU A 2 -15.67 22.51 -30.41
C GLU A 2 -14.19 22.09 -30.32
N GLU A 3 -13.32 22.61 -31.19
CA GLU A 3 -11.89 22.28 -31.19
C GLU A 3 -11.17 22.76 -29.91
N ASN A 4 -11.47 23.97 -29.42
CA ASN A 4 -10.96 24.45 -28.12
C ASN A 4 -11.41 23.56 -26.96
N ASN A 5 -12.69 23.17 -26.91
CA ASN A 5 -13.26 22.27 -25.90
C ASN A 5 -12.60 20.87 -25.96
N SER A 6 -12.15 20.45 -27.15
CA SER A 6 -11.46 19.19 -27.35
C SER A 6 -10.00 19.25 -26.85
N LEU A 7 -9.30 20.36 -27.13
CA LEU A 7 -7.94 20.62 -26.64
C LEU A 7 -7.90 20.78 -25.11
N GLU A 8 -8.83 21.52 -24.52
CA GLU A 8 -8.96 21.67 -23.05
C GLU A 8 -9.11 20.30 -22.37
N LYS A 9 -10.00 19.43 -22.88
CA LYS A 9 -10.18 18.06 -22.36
C LYS A 9 -8.91 17.21 -22.45
N ILE A 10 -8.15 17.32 -23.54
CA ILE A 10 -6.88 16.57 -23.70
C ILE A 10 -5.84 17.07 -22.69
N VAL A 11 -5.72 18.38 -22.51
CA VAL A 11 -4.81 18.99 -21.53
C VAL A 11 -5.18 18.60 -20.10
N ASP A 12 -6.46 18.68 -19.73
CA ASP A 12 -6.96 18.26 -18.42
C ASP A 12 -6.70 16.77 -18.17
N GLN A 13 -6.97 15.90 -19.14
CA GLN A 13 -6.66 14.47 -19.04
C GLN A 13 -5.16 14.22 -18.86
N GLU A 14 -4.28 14.96 -19.54
CA GLU A 14 -2.84 14.81 -19.40
C GLU A 14 -2.33 15.28 -18.03
N ILE A 15 -2.87 16.38 -17.51
CA ILE A 15 -2.58 16.89 -16.16
C ILE A 15 -3.03 15.87 -15.10
N ILE A 16 -4.25 15.35 -15.21
CA ILE A 16 -4.78 14.30 -14.31
C ILE A 16 -3.92 13.03 -14.39
N ARG A 17 -3.54 12.61 -15.60
CA ARG A 17 -2.70 11.43 -15.86
C ARG A 17 -1.32 11.58 -15.21
N ASN A 18 -0.66 12.73 -15.36
CA ASN A 18 0.66 12.96 -14.80
C ASN A 18 0.63 13.18 -13.28
N SER A 19 -0.42 13.81 -12.74
CA SER A 19 -0.68 13.84 -11.29
C SER A 19 -0.86 12.42 -10.72
N THR A 20 -1.65 11.58 -11.40
CA THR A 20 -1.89 10.19 -10.98
C THR A 20 -0.63 9.33 -11.03
N LYS A 21 0.19 9.43 -12.09
CA LYS A 21 1.51 8.77 -12.17
C LYS A 21 2.41 9.18 -11.00
N LYS A 22 2.44 10.48 -10.66
CA LYS A 22 3.20 11.01 -9.52
C LYS A 22 2.72 10.41 -8.20
N THR A 23 1.40 10.37 -7.95
CA THR A 23 0.83 9.74 -6.75
C THR A 23 1.21 8.26 -6.65
N ILE A 24 1.05 7.48 -7.74
CA ILE A 24 1.44 6.06 -7.81
C ILE A 24 2.92 5.88 -7.46
N LEU A 25 3.81 6.69 -8.03
CA LEU A 25 5.24 6.60 -7.78
C LEU A 25 5.58 6.91 -6.31
N VAL A 26 4.97 7.95 -5.73
CA VAL A 26 5.17 8.32 -4.32
C VAL A 26 4.65 7.25 -3.37
N ASP A 27 3.50 6.64 -3.67
CA ASP A 27 2.94 5.56 -2.85
C ASP A 27 3.75 4.26 -2.96
N THR A 28 4.23 3.90 -4.15
CA THR A 28 5.14 2.76 -4.32
C THR A 28 6.46 2.99 -3.57
N ILE A 29 7.09 4.16 -3.72
CA ILE A 29 8.33 4.48 -2.98
C ILE A 29 8.08 4.48 -1.47
N GLY A 30 7.00 5.10 -1.00
CA GLY A 30 6.64 5.14 0.43
C GLY A 30 6.39 3.74 1.02
N ASN A 31 5.67 2.89 0.30
CA ASN A 31 5.42 1.51 0.73
C ASN A 31 6.72 0.68 0.76
N ILE A 32 7.59 0.81 -0.25
CA ILE A 32 8.90 0.15 -0.28
C ILE A 32 9.81 0.63 0.85
N SER A 33 10.00 1.94 1.02
CA SER A 33 10.92 2.48 2.03
C SER A 33 10.45 2.21 3.46
N TYR A 34 9.13 2.22 3.71
CA TYR A 34 8.55 1.73 4.96
C TYR A 34 8.81 0.24 5.18
N SER A 35 8.55 -0.59 4.17
CA SER A 35 8.76 -2.05 4.23
C SER A 35 10.24 -2.45 4.36
N LEU A 36 11.17 -1.62 3.90
CA LEU A 36 12.60 -1.78 4.20
C LEU A 36 12.88 -1.41 5.66
N THR A 37 12.46 -0.22 6.10
CA THR A 37 12.77 0.29 7.45
C THR A 37 12.17 -0.59 8.56
N VAL A 38 10.85 -0.78 8.55
CA VAL A 38 10.13 -1.56 9.57
C VAL A 38 10.33 -3.06 9.35
N GLY A 39 10.45 -3.51 8.09
CA GLY A 39 10.65 -4.91 7.78
C GLY A 39 12.03 -5.44 8.16
N ILE A 40 13.11 -4.68 7.98
CA ILE A 40 14.45 -5.07 8.48
C ILE A 40 14.44 -5.19 10.00
N LEU A 41 13.78 -4.25 10.70
CA LEU A 41 13.62 -4.29 12.15
C LEU A 41 12.86 -5.54 12.60
N LEU A 42 11.74 -5.86 11.96
CA LEU A 42 10.93 -7.04 12.27
C LEU A 42 11.69 -8.34 11.97
N ASP A 43 12.33 -8.46 10.80
CA ASP A 43 13.13 -9.63 10.43
C ASP A 43 14.28 -9.86 11.43
N TYR A 44 14.95 -8.78 11.87
CA TYR A 44 15.98 -8.85 12.91
C TYR A 44 15.43 -9.30 14.26
N CYS A 45 14.28 -8.75 14.70
CA CYS A 45 13.64 -9.10 15.97
C CYS A 45 13.17 -10.57 16.02
N ILE A 46 12.81 -11.19 14.89
CA ILE A 46 12.49 -12.62 14.82
C ILE A 46 13.73 -13.51 14.58
N GLY A 47 14.94 -12.94 14.57
CA GLY A 47 16.20 -13.68 14.51
C GLY A 47 16.65 -14.12 13.12
N LEU A 48 16.15 -13.52 12.03
CA LEU A 48 16.69 -13.79 10.69
C LEU A 48 18.14 -13.33 10.59
N ASN A 49 19.01 -14.18 10.04
CA ASN A 49 20.37 -13.80 9.68
C ASN A 49 20.38 -12.82 8.49
N LEU A 50 21.52 -12.14 8.26
CA LEU A 50 21.63 -11.10 7.24
C LEU A 50 21.22 -11.55 5.83
N ALA A 51 21.55 -12.79 5.43
CA ALA A 51 21.15 -13.32 4.13
C ALA A 51 19.63 -13.55 4.05
N GLY A 52 19.02 -14.03 5.13
CA GLY A 52 17.57 -14.17 5.27
C GLY A 52 16.85 -12.82 5.21
N ILE A 53 17.36 -11.79 5.91
CA ILE A 53 16.84 -10.42 5.84
C ILE A 53 16.90 -9.91 4.39
N ILE A 54 18.04 -10.06 3.71
CA ILE A 54 18.21 -9.60 2.32
C ILE A 54 17.23 -10.31 1.37
N ALA A 55 17.08 -11.64 1.47
CA ALA A 55 16.15 -12.40 0.65
C ALA A 55 14.67 -12.00 0.92
N SER A 56 14.29 -11.91 2.20
CA SER A 56 12.97 -11.43 2.65
C SER A 56 12.65 -10.04 2.10
N ARG A 57 13.57 -9.07 2.28
CA ARG A 57 13.38 -7.70 1.81
C ARG A 57 13.41 -7.58 0.29
N ALA A 58 14.20 -8.37 -0.42
CA ALA A 58 14.20 -8.39 -1.88
C ALA A 58 12.84 -8.85 -2.43
N SER A 59 12.31 -9.97 -1.93
CA SER A 59 10.98 -10.48 -2.30
C SER A 59 9.87 -9.50 -1.95
N ALA A 60 9.90 -8.92 -0.74
CA ALA A 60 8.93 -7.90 -0.34
C ALA A 60 9.03 -6.63 -1.21
N THR A 61 10.23 -6.20 -1.59
CA THR A 61 10.43 -5.02 -2.47
C THR A 61 9.90 -5.26 -3.88
N ALA A 62 10.12 -6.46 -4.45
CA ALA A 62 9.54 -6.84 -5.74
C ALA A 62 8.00 -6.80 -5.70
N MET A 63 7.40 -7.37 -4.64
CA MET A 63 5.94 -7.33 -4.44
C MET A 63 5.43 -5.88 -4.28
N ASN A 64 6.05 -5.10 -3.40
CA ASN A 64 5.67 -3.71 -3.13
C ASN A 64 5.83 -2.78 -4.34
N SER A 65 6.74 -3.10 -5.27
CA SER A 65 6.89 -2.39 -6.54
C SER A 65 5.66 -2.52 -7.44
N VAL A 66 4.97 -3.66 -7.38
CA VAL A 66 3.72 -3.93 -8.10
C VAL A 66 2.50 -3.41 -7.31
N THR A 67 2.50 -3.58 -5.98
CA THR A 67 1.29 -3.38 -5.16
C THR A 67 1.19 -2.02 -4.47
N GLY A 68 2.27 -1.24 -4.36
CA GLY A 68 2.30 0.01 -3.60
C GLY A 68 1.32 1.09 -4.12
N GLY A 69 1.36 1.39 -5.42
CA GLY A 69 0.39 2.29 -6.07
C GLY A 69 -1.07 1.80 -5.98
N PRO A 70 -1.38 0.53 -6.34
CA PRO A 70 -2.69 -0.06 -6.12
C PRO A 70 -3.19 0.01 -4.67
N TYR A 71 -2.30 -0.21 -3.69
CA TYR A 71 -2.62 -0.08 -2.27
C TYR A 71 -2.90 1.37 -1.87
N GLY A 72 -2.11 2.34 -2.34
CA GLY A 72 -2.34 3.77 -2.10
C GLY A 72 -3.70 4.25 -2.64
N TRP A 73 -4.13 3.73 -3.79
CA TRP A 73 -5.46 3.94 -4.34
C TRP A 73 -6.56 3.27 -3.51
N TRP A 74 -6.37 2.00 -3.13
CA TRP A 74 -7.35 1.27 -2.32
C TRP A 74 -7.54 1.89 -0.93
N ARG A 75 -6.44 2.35 -0.32
CA ARG A 75 -6.45 3.11 0.93
C ARG A 75 -7.36 4.34 0.81
N GLU A 76 -7.20 5.16 -0.22
CA GLU A 76 -8.12 6.29 -0.46
C GLU A 76 -9.58 5.86 -0.58
N LYS A 77 -9.85 4.75 -1.28
CA LYS A 77 -11.21 4.22 -1.39
C LYS A 77 -11.77 3.79 -0.04
N ALA A 78 -10.97 3.23 0.86
CA ALA A 78 -11.40 2.93 2.23
C ALA A 78 -11.72 4.21 3.03
N PHE A 79 -10.95 5.29 2.89
CA PHE A 79 -11.26 6.59 3.50
C PHE A 79 -12.55 7.20 2.95
N GLU A 80 -12.78 7.11 1.64
CA GLU A 80 -14.01 7.56 0.98
C GLU A 80 -15.24 6.76 1.43
N ILE A 81 -15.19 5.42 1.37
CA ILE A 81 -16.28 4.51 1.76
C ILE A 81 -16.68 4.70 3.23
N THR A 82 -15.70 4.88 4.12
CA THR A 82 -15.95 5.08 5.57
C THR A 82 -16.25 6.53 5.95
N GLN A 83 -16.34 7.44 4.97
CA GLN A 83 -16.54 8.88 5.15
C GLN A 83 -15.55 9.46 6.17
N THR A 84 -14.28 9.10 6.04
CA THR A 84 -13.19 9.47 6.94
C THR A 84 -12.33 10.54 6.27
N ASN A 85 -12.25 11.70 6.91
CA ASN A 85 -11.66 12.92 6.36
C ASN A 85 -10.66 13.53 7.34
N GLU A 86 -10.08 14.68 6.98
CA GLU A 86 -9.07 15.33 7.81
C GLU A 86 -9.57 15.70 9.21
N LYS A 87 -10.86 16.04 9.36
CA LYS A 87 -11.49 16.38 10.66
C LYS A 87 -11.76 15.16 11.55
N SER A 88 -11.61 13.94 11.02
CA SER A 88 -11.80 12.71 11.78
C SER A 88 -10.67 12.48 12.79
N GLY A 89 -11.00 11.99 13.99
CA GLY A 89 -10.02 11.67 15.04
C GLY A 89 -9.03 10.57 14.63
N GLY A 90 -7.83 10.58 15.23
CA GLY A 90 -6.74 9.66 14.88
C GLY A 90 -7.11 8.17 14.96
N LEU A 91 -7.91 7.77 15.95
CA LEU A 91 -8.41 6.40 16.09
C LEU A 91 -9.29 5.97 14.90
N LYS A 92 -10.17 6.85 14.39
CA LYS A 92 -10.98 6.54 13.20
C LYS A 92 -10.08 6.33 11.98
N LYS A 93 -9.09 7.21 11.79
CA LYS A 93 -8.13 7.11 10.67
C LYS A 93 -7.33 5.80 10.74
N GLY A 94 -6.74 5.49 11.90
CA GLY A 94 -5.99 4.24 12.10
C GLY A 94 -6.84 2.98 11.91
N PHE A 95 -8.12 2.99 12.29
CA PHE A 95 -9.03 1.88 12.00
C PHE A 95 -9.31 1.73 10.49
N VAL A 96 -9.40 2.83 9.75
CA VAL A 96 -9.54 2.79 8.28
C VAL A 96 -8.26 2.32 7.60
N ASP A 97 -7.09 2.75 8.08
CA ASP A 97 -5.80 2.24 7.62
C ASP A 97 -5.70 0.72 7.86
N LEU A 98 -6.14 0.24 9.02
CA LEU A 98 -6.22 -1.19 9.37
C LEU A 98 -7.18 -1.97 8.45
N LEU A 99 -8.38 -1.42 8.18
CA LEU A 99 -9.31 -2.02 7.22
C LEU A 99 -8.71 -2.08 5.82
N ALA A 100 -8.11 -0.99 5.33
CA ALA A 100 -7.47 -0.93 4.01
C ALA A 100 -6.31 -1.93 3.90
N PHE A 101 -5.51 -2.08 4.95
CA PHE A 101 -4.41 -3.05 5.00
C PHE A 101 -4.94 -4.49 5.00
N ASN A 102 -5.84 -4.84 5.91
CA ASN A 102 -6.34 -6.22 6.03
C ASN A 102 -7.21 -6.66 4.83
N THR A 103 -7.87 -5.74 4.13
CA THR A 103 -8.64 -6.05 2.91
C THR A 103 -7.81 -6.12 1.62
N PHE A 104 -6.54 -5.71 1.66
CA PHE A 104 -5.67 -5.65 0.47
C PHE A 104 -4.36 -6.42 0.65
N GLN A 105 -3.56 -6.06 1.66
CA GLN A 105 -2.22 -6.62 1.87
C GLN A 105 -2.29 -8.07 2.38
N VAL A 106 -3.23 -8.41 3.26
CA VAL A 106 -3.36 -9.79 3.77
C VAL A 106 -3.78 -10.78 2.66
N PRO A 107 -4.77 -10.51 1.78
CA PRO A 107 -5.04 -11.35 0.62
C PRO A 107 -3.87 -11.48 -0.36
N ILE A 108 -3.16 -10.38 -0.64
CA ILE A 108 -1.96 -10.40 -1.50
C ILE A 108 -0.86 -11.29 -0.88
N TYR A 109 -0.65 -11.19 0.44
CA TYR A 109 0.30 -12.02 1.16
C TYR A 109 -0.12 -13.50 1.20
N ALA A 110 -1.42 -13.80 1.30
CA ALA A 110 -1.95 -15.16 1.15
C ALA A 110 -1.57 -15.76 -0.22
N VAL A 111 -1.81 -15.02 -1.30
CA VAL A 111 -1.43 -15.42 -2.67
C VAL A 111 0.09 -15.57 -2.80
N ALA A 112 0.88 -14.72 -2.16
CA ALA A 112 2.34 -14.84 -2.12
C ALA A 112 2.80 -16.18 -1.52
N ILE A 113 2.20 -16.59 -0.40
CA ILE A 113 2.52 -17.87 0.25
C ILE A 113 2.06 -19.05 -0.62
N ILE A 114 0.83 -19.00 -1.17
CA ILE A 114 0.30 -20.06 -2.06
C ILE A 114 1.24 -20.28 -3.26
N MET A 115 1.64 -19.20 -3.93
CA MET A 115 2.57 -19.28 -5.05
C MET A 115 3.97 -19.76 -4.60
N GLY A 116 4.41 -19.35 -3.41
CA GLY A 116 5.68 -19.79 -2.83
C GLY A 116 5.73 -21.29 -2.53
N SER A 117 4.67 -21.85 -1.91
CA SER A 117 4.59 -23.29 -1.62
C SER A 117 4.44 -24.11 -2.92
N LEU A 118 3.59 -23.67 -3.86
CA LEU A 118 3.44 -24.33 -5.15
C LEU A 118 4.74 -24.43 -5.93
N VAL A 119 5.58 -23.38 -5.90
CA VAL A 119 6.87 -23.37 -6.61
C VAL A 119 7.96 -24.16 -5.85
N SER A 120 7.94 -24.17 -4.52
CA SER A 120 9.03 -24.76 -3.70
C SER A 120 8.78 -26.22 -3.32
N GLU A 121 7.52 -26.58 -3.09
CA GLU A 121 7.08 -27.85 -2.51
C GLU A 121 6.14 -28.63 -3.47
N GLY A 122 5.63 -27.98 -4.52
CA GLY A 122 4.75 -28.59 -5.52
C GLY A 122 3.26 -28.61 -5.16
N GLU A 123 2.90 -28.22 -3.93
CA GLU A 123 1.53 -28.23 -3.42
C GLU A 123 1.17 -26.94 -2.65
N ILE A 124 -0.13 -26.78 -2.35
CA ILE A 124 -0.62 -25.63 -1.57
C ILE A 124 -0.57 -26.01 -0.10
N ASP A 125 0.39 -25.46 0.64
CA ASP A 125 0.44 -25.60 2.09
C ASP A 125 -0.57 -24.64 2.73
N THR A 126 -1.77 -25.15 3.02
CA THR A 126 -2.85 -24.39 3.64
C THR A 126 -2.55 -23.95 5.07
N GLU A 127 -1.71 -24.70 5.80
CA GLU A 127 -1.30 -24.36 7.16
C GLU A 127 -0.33 -23.17 7.17
N LYS A 128 0.68 -23.14 6.28
CA LYS A 128 1.56 -21.98 6.06
C LYS A 128 0.75 -20.74 5.69
N VAL A 129 -0.24 -20.87 4.79
CA VAL A 129 -1.10 -19.75 4.38
C VAL A 129 -1.94 -19.24 5.55
N GLN A 130 -2.58 -20.13 6.31
CA GLN A 130 -3.39 -19.75 7.48
C GLN A 130 -2.54 -19.08 8.56
N ASN A 131 -1.44 -19.71 8.97
CA ASN A 131 -0.57 -19.20 10.02
C ASN A 131 0.08 -17.87 9.63
N GLY A 132 0.58 -17.75 8.40
CA GLY A 132 1.18 -16.50 7.89
C GLY A 132 0.17 -15.35 7.79
N THR A 133 -1.03 -15.59 7.25
CA THR A 133 -2.06 -14.56 7.16
C THR A 133 -2.62 -14.14 8.52
N MET A 134 -2.81 -15.09 9.44
CA MET A 134 -3.27 -14.80 10.80
C MET A 134 -2.22 -14.02 11.60
N TYR A 135 -0.93 -14.34 11.45
CA TYR A 135 0.15 -13.55 12.04
C TYR A 135 0.17 -12.11 11.49
N LEU A 136 0.12 -11.96 10.16
CA LEU A 136 0.12 -10.63 9.52
C LEU A 136 -1.09 -9.79 9.94
N ALA A 137 -2.29 -10.38 10.03
CA ALA A 137 -3.50 -9.69 10.46
C ALA A 137 -3.50 -9.36 11.97
N SER A 138 -2.73 -10.11 12.79
CA SER A 138 -2.58 -9.82 14.22
C SER A 138 -1.64 -8.64 14.46
N ILE A 139 -0.51 -8.57 13.74
CA ILE A 139 0.46 -7.46 13.86
C ILE A 139 0.03 -6.20 13.09
N SER A 140 -0.92 -6.30 12.15
CA SER A 140 -1.36 -5.17 11.33
C SER A 140 -2.02 -4.04 12.12
N VAL A 141 -2.54 -4.30 13.33
CA VAL A 141 -3.01 -3.26 14.26
C VAL A 141 -1.95 -2.20 14.54
N PHE A 142 -0.67 -2.60 14.56
CA PHE A 142 0.46 -1.68 14.67
C PHE A 142 0.94 -1.20 13.30
N ILE A 143 1.15 -2.12 12.34
CA ILE A 143 1.78 -1.81 11.04
C ILE A 143 0.91 -0.89 10.18
N ALA A 144 -0.41 -1.07 10.16
CA ALA A 144 -1.28 -0.38 9.21
C ALA A 144 -1.43 1.13 9.50
N PRO A 145 -1.70 1.58 10.75
CA PRO A 145 -1.74 3.02 11.05
C PRO A 145 -0.39 3.70 10.81
N THR A 146 0.73 3.06 11.18
CA THR A 146 2.07 3.65 11.00
C THR A 146 2.50 3.70 9.53
N LEU A 147 2.15 2.69 8.72
CA LEU A 147 2.28 2.75 7.26
C LEU A 147 1.45 3.88 6.66
N GLY A 148 0.18 4.02 7.08
CA GLY A 148 -0.70 5.09 6.62
C GLY A 148 -0.14 6.48 6.91
N TRP A 149 0.33 6.73 8.13
CA TRP A 149 0.97 7.99 8.51
C TRP A 149 2.27 8.24 7.72
N TYR A 150 3.08 7.20 7.50
CA TYR A 150 4.32 7.30 6.73
C TYR A 150 4.03 7.64 5.26
N MET A 151 3.08 6.96 4.62
CA MET A 151 2.67 7.26 3.24
C MET A 151 2.09 8.68 3.10
N ASP A 152 1.25 9.13 4.04
CA ASP A 152 0.78 10.52 4.04
C ASP A 152 1.93 11.53 4.27
N GLY A 153 2.97 11.14 5.01
CA GLY A 153 4.22 11.89 5.14
C GLY A 153 4.99 12.00 3.82
N CYS A 154 5.19 10.88 3.12
CA CYS A 154 5.78 10.87 1.78
C CYS A 154 4.99 11.73 0.79
N ARG A 155 3.66 11.59 0.77
CA ARG A 155 2.76 12.39 -0.06
C ARG A 155 2.95 13.88 0.20
N LYS A 156 2.94 14.32 1.46
CA LYS A 156 3.20 15.72 1.83
C LYS A 156 4.58 16.20 1.37
N LEU A 157 5.64 15.41 1.59
CA LEU A 157 6.99 15.73 1.16
C LEU A 157 7.09 15.96 -0.36
N PHE A 158 6.34 15.19 -1.15
CA PHE A 158 6.30 15.31 -2.61
C PHE A 158 5.18 16.21 -3.15
N ASN A 159 4.49 17.00 -2.32
CA ASN A 159 3.33 17.82 -2.73
C ASN A 159 2.25 16.98 -3.45
N VAL A 160 1.79 15.93 -2.78
CA VAL A 160 0.67 15.04 -3.13
C VAL A 160 -0.30 15.03 -1.94
N LYS A 161 -1.61 14.92 -2.21
CA LYS A 161 -2.64 14.97 -1.15
C LYS A 161 -2.58 13.74 -0.24
N PRO A 162 -2.85 13.88 1.08
CA PRO A 162 -3.02 12.73 1.97
C PRO A 162 -4.27 11.94 1.60
N ALA A 163 -4.38 10.68 2.05
CA ALA A 163 -5.49 9.82 1.65
C ALA A 163 -6.87 10.36 2.07
N THR A 164 -6.92 11.13 3.16
CA THR A 164 -8.12 11.84 3.66
C THR A 164 -8.64 12.97 2.76
N GLU A 165 -7.90 13.35 1.71
CA GLU A 165 -8.23 14.41 0.76
C GLU A 165 -8.48 13.93 -0.68
N GLY A 166 -8.06 12.69 -0.99
CA GLY A 166 -8.11 12.11 -2.33
C GLY A 166 -7.05 12.70 -3.28
N ALA A 167 -5.93 12.00 -3.47
CA ALA A 167 -4.93 12.28 -4.49
C ALA A 167 -5.25 11.61 -5.84
N TYR A 168 -5.93 10.46 -5.85
CA TYR A 168 -6.33 9.73 -7.07
C TYR A 168 -7.63 10.29 -7.70
N LYS A 169 -7.78 11.62 -7.75
CA LYS A 169 -9.04 12.27 -8.12
C LYS A 169 -9.56 11.80 -9.49
N LYS A 170 -10.72 11.13 -9.49
CA LYS A 170 -11.68 11.27 -10.58
C LYS A 170 -12.16 12.72 -10.61
N LYS A 171 -11.77 13.44 -11.66
CA LYS A 171 -12.63 14.47 -12.27
C LYS A 171 -13.08 13.92 -13.62
N LEU A 172 -14.26 13.29 -13.61
CA LEU A 172 -15.16 13.18 -14.74
C LEU A 172 -16.31 14.16 -14.46
#